data_AF-F5GTI0-F1
#
_entry.id   AF-F5GTI0-F1
#
_cell.length_a   1.000
_cell.length_b   1.000
_cell.length_c   1.000
_cell.angle_alpha   90.00
_cell.angle_beta   90.00
_cell.angle_gamma   90.00
#
_symmetry.space_group_name_H-M   'P 1'
#
loop_
_entity.id
_entity.type
_entity.pdbx_description
1 polymer ?
#
loop_
_entity_poly.entity_id
_entity_poly.type
_entity_poly.pdbx_seq_one_letter_code
_entity_poly.pdbx_strand_id
1 'polypeptide(L)'
;TRRGDTTLYLVSPMGTRTMILSRRPKDDDAKDGFTNWPFMTTHTWGENPIGKWRLIARFQGPGTHRGTLKKFSLMLHGTKEPPYVGIEPLLGHVNSKLEVVQTAHKRISP
;
A
#
# COMPACT_ATOMS: atom_id res chain seq x y z
N THR A 1 6.04 -1.02 20.68
CA THR A 1 5.49 -0.58 21.97
C THR A 1 3.98 -0.43 21.96
N ARG A 2 3.31 -0.09 20.84
CA ARG A 2 1.85 -0.15 20.71
C ARG A 2 1.48 -0.44 19.25
N ARG A 3 0.83 -1.59 18.98
CA ARG A 3 0.60 -2.09 17.62
C ARG A 3 -0.39 -1.21 16.85
N GLY A 4 -1.47 -0.78 17.49
CA GLY A 4 -2.55 -0.03 16.84
C GLY A 4 -2.17 1.36 16.33
N ASP A 5 -1.09 1.95 16.84
CA ASP A 5 -0.58 3.22 16.34
C ASP A 5 0.42 3.05 15.19
N THR A 6 0.75 1.82 14.80
CA THR A 6 1.59 1.59 13.62
C THR A 6 0.77 1.76 12.36
N THR A 7 1.28 2.54 11.41
CA THR A 7 0.72 2.65 10.06
C THR A 7 1.79 2.36 9.02
N LEU A 8 1.37 1.69 7.94
CA LEU A 8 2.26 1.29 6.87
C LEU A 8 1.68 1.77 5.54
N TYR A 9 2.55 2.37 4.72
CA TYR A 9 2.27 2.70 3.34
C TYR A 9 3.27 2.02 2.43
N LEU A 10 2.81 1.54 1.28
CA LEU A 10 3.64 1.08 0.19
C LEU A 10 3.52 2.07 -0.97
N VAL A 11 4.65 2.46 -1.56
CA VAL A 11 4.69 3.28 -2.76
C VAL A 11 5.33 2.48 -3.89
N SER A 12 4.61 2.38 -5.01
CA SER A 12 5.08 1.71 -6.22
C SER A 12 6.07 2.58 -7.01
N PRO A 13 6.82 1.98 -7.96
CA PRO A 13 7.72 2.73 -8.84
C PRO A 13 6.99 3.77 -9.70
N MET A 14 5.73 3.53 -10.05
CA MET A 14 4.90 4.48 -10.81
C MET A 14 4.24 5.55 -9.92
N GLY A 15 4.50 5.54 -8.61
CA GLY A 15 4.10 6.61 -7.68
C GLY A 15 2.82 6.36 -6.91
N THR A 16 2.11 5.26 -7.15
CA THR A 16 0.89 4.93 -6.40
C THR A 16 1.22 4.67 -4.94
N ARG A 17 0.61 5.46 -4.06
CA ARG A 17 0.76 5.35 -2.61
C ARG A 17 -0.45 4.64 -2.01
N THR A 18 -0.21 3.47 -1.43
CA THR A 18 -1.24 2.62 -0.82
C THR A 18 -1.04 2.56 0.68
N MET A 19 -2.08 2.80 1.47
CA MET A 19 -2.10 2.45 2.89
C MET A 19 -2.39 0.96 3.04
N ILE A 20 -1.43 0.20 3.53
CA ILE A 20 -1.57 -1.27 3.72
C ILE A 20 -1.84 -1.65 5.18
N LEU A 21 -1.63 -0.70 6.12
CA LEU A 21 -2.05 -0.82 7.50
C LEU A 21 -2.50 0.56 8.00
N SER A 22 -3.79 0.67 8.33
CA SER A 22 -4.37 1.86 8.95
C SER A 22 -4.17 1.85 10.46
N ARG A 23 -4.32 3.03 11.08
CA ARG A 23 -4.32 3.16 12.54
C ARG A 23 -5.55 2.46 13.12
N ARG A 24 -5.35 1.71 14.20
CA ARG A 24 -6.40 1.00 14.95
C ARG A 24 -6.40 1.45 16.41
N PRO A 25 -7.18 2.49 16.78
CA PRO A 25 -7.08 3.11 18.11
C PRO A 25 -7.36 2.17 19.29
N LYS A 26 -8.12 1.09 19.05
CA LYS A 26 -8.49 0.07 20.06
C LYS A 26 -7.49 -1.10 20.14
N ASP A 27 -6.48 -1.14 19.28
CA ASP A 27 -5.41 -2.16 19.30
C ASP A 27 -4.26 -1.65 20.18
N ASP A 28 -4.36 -1.91 21.49
CA ASP A 28 -3.41 -1.47 22.51
C ASP A 28 -2.28 -2.49 22.79
N ASP A 29 -2.15 -3.51 21.94
CA ASP A 29 -1.14 -4.55 22.07
C ASP A 29 0.28 -3.96 22.10
N ALA A 30 0.95 -4.14 23.24
CA ALA A 30 2.29 -3.63 23.48
C ALA A 30 3.39 -4.70 23.34
N LYS A 31 3.00 -5.98 23.26
CA LYS A 31 3.90 -7.13 23.28
C LYS A 31 4.16 -7.64 21.87
N ASP A 32 3.08 -7.85 21.11
CA ASP A 32 3.15 -8.48 19.81
C ASP A 32 3.11 -7.45 18.69
N GLY A 33 4.05 -7.60 17.75
CA GLY A 33 4.11 -6.83 16.52
C GLY A 33 3.40 -7.56 15.37
N PHE A 34 4.06 -7.55 14.21
CA PHE A 34 3.63 -8.29 13.04
C PHE A 34 4.67 -9.37 12.73
N THR A 35 4.31 -10.63 12.94
CA THR A 35 5.18 -11.78 12.65
C THR A 35 4.73 -12.44 11.37
N ASN A 36 5.54 -12.34 10.30
CA ASN A 36 5.24 -12.90 8.98
C ASN A 36 3.84 -12.53 8.46
N TRP A 37 3.34 -11.34 8.80
CA TRP A 37 1.99 -10.90 8.43
C TRP A 37 1.93 -10.47 6.96
N PRO A 38 1.11 -11.13 6.11
CA PRO A 38 1.06 -10.83 4.68
C PRO A 38 0.11 -9.67 4.39
N PHE A 39 0.61 -8.44 4.44
CA PHE A 39 -0.12 -7.29 3.93
C PHE A 39 -0.22 -7.36 2.40
N MET A 40 -1.40 -7.07 1.86
CA MET A 40 -1.70 -7.19 0.43
C MET A 40 -2.45 -5.95 -0.06
N THR A 41 -2.28 -5.61 -1.33
CA THR A 41 -3.04 -4.56 -2.01
C THR A 41 -3.23 -4.90 -3.49
N THR A 42 -4.33 -4.42 -4.07
CA THR A 42 -4.62 -4.45 -5.50
C THR A 42 -4.53 -3.06 -6.14
N HIS A 43 -4.18 -2.02 -5.39
CA HIS A 43 -4.18 -0.64 -5.89
C HIS A 43 -3.21 -0.44 -7.06
N THR A 44 -2.13 -1.21 -7.12
CA THR A 44 -1.09 -1.08 -8.15
C THR A 44 -1.33 -2.02 -9.34
N TRP A 45 -2.55 -2.53 -9.52
CA TRP A 45 -2.87 -3.46 -10.59
C TRP A 45 -2.65 -2.82 -11.97
N GLY A 46 -1.91 -3.51 -12.84
CA GLY A 46 -1.59 -3.02 -14.19
C GLY A 46 -0.43 -2.04 -14.26
N GLU A 47 0.19 -1.70 -13.12
CA GLU A 47 1.43 -0.93 -13.12
C GLU A 47 2.63 -1.78 -13.56
N ASN A 48 3.61 -1.13 -14.19
CA ASN A 48 4.93 -1.72 -14.37
C ASN A 48 5.65 -1.76 -13.01
N PRO A 49 5.96 -2.95 -12.46
CA PRO A 49 6.56 -3.07 -11.14
C PRO A 49 8.08 -2.80 -11.12
N ILE A 50 8.70 -2.56 -12.29
CA ILE A 50 10.14 -2.32 -12.41
C ILE A 50 10.48 -0.95 -11.82
N GLY A 51 11.40 -0.96 -10.86
CA GLY A 51 11.95 0.25 -10.25
C GLY A 51 11.91 0.21 -8.72
N LYS A 52 11.96 1.38 -8.10
CA LYS A 52 12.11 1.50 -6.65
C LYS A 52 10.77 1.48 -5.93
N TRP A 53 10.54 0.42 -5.17
CA TRP A 53 9.48 0.35 -4.17
C TRP A 53 9.90 1.01 -2.85
N ARG A 54 8.95 1.63 -2.14
CA ARG A 54 9.21 2.26 -0.84
C ARG A 54 8.18 1.82 0.18
N LEU A 55 8.63 1.20 1.27
CA LEU A 55 7.83 1.00 2.47
C LEU A 55 8.01 2.20 3.41
N ILE A 56 6.91 2.77 3.87
CA ILE A 56 6.89 3.88 4.84
C ILE A 56 6.19 3.38 6.09
N ALA A 57 6.95 3.20 7.17
CA ALA A 57 6.43 2.86 8.49
C ALA A 57 6.40 4.10 9.38
N ARG A 58 5.27 4.31 10.08
CA ARG A 58 5.08 5.45 10.99
C ARG A 58 4.34 5.02 12.24
N PHE A 59 4.59 5.74 13.33
CA PHE A 59 3.70 5.75 14.49
C PHE A 59 2.77 6.96 14.38
N GLN A 60 1.46 6.71 14.39
CA GLN A 60 0.40 7.70 14.39
C GLN A 60 -0.46 7.43 15.62
N GLY A 61 -0.14 8.09 16.73
CA GLY A 61 -0.79 7.91 18.02
C GLY A 61 -0.21 8.84 19.08
N PRO A 62 -0.91 9.03 20.21
CA PRO A 62 -0.39 9.83 21.31
C PRO A 62 0.81 9.14 21.96
N GLY A 63 1.79 9.96 22.37
CA GLY A 63 2.99 9.48 23.05
C GLY A 63 4.12 9.08 22.10
N THR A 64 5.23 8.64 22.69
CA THR A 64 6.41 8.20 21.94
C THR A 64 6.39 6.69 21.80
N HIS A 65 6.43 6.20 20.56
CA HIS A 65 6.46 4.77 20.28
C HIS A 65 7.78 4.38 19.61
N ARG A 66 8.17 3.13 19.83
CA ARG A 66 9.39 2.54 19.27
C ARG A 66 9.07 1.13 18.75
N GLY A 67 9.83 0.73 17.74
CA GLY A 67 9.78 -0.58 17.13
C GLY A 67 10.90 -0.76 16.12
N THR A 68 11.14 -2.00 15.71
CA THR A 68 12.20 -2.36 14.78
C THR A 68 11.61 -3.20 13.66
N LEU A 69 11.88 -2.82 12.41
CA LEU A 69 11.55 -3.64 11.25
C LEU A 69 12.64 -4.72 11.09
N LYS A 70 12.33 -5.95 11.47
CA LYS A 70 13.29 -7.06 11.40
C LYS A 70 13.39 -7.70 10.01
N LYS A 71 12.24 -7.85 9.34
CA LYS A 71 12.14 -8.48 8.01
C LYS A 71 11.10 -7.76 7.18
N PHE A 72 11.41 -7.57 5.92
CA PHE A 72 10.48 -7.11 4.89
C PHE A 72 10.69 -7.96 3.64
N SER A 73 9.59 -8.45 3.07
CA SER A 73 9.59 -9.19 1.83
C SER A 73 8.47 -8.63 0.96
N LEU A 74 8.81 -8.21 -0.26
CA LEU A 74 7.85 -7.75 -1.25
C LEU A 74 7.62 -8.89 -2.24
N MET A 75 6.39 -9.38 -2.31
CA MET A 75 5.97 -10.38 -3.26
C MET A 75 5.09 -9.72 -4.33
N LEU A 76 5.45 -9.90 -5.59
CA LEU A 76 4.73 -9.35 -6.73
C LEU A 76 4.05 -10.49 -7.47
N HIS A 77 2.76 -10.35 -7.71
CA HIS A 77 1.96 -11.28 -8.50
C HIS A 77 1.52 -10.58 -9.78
N GLY A 78 1.67 -11.25 -10.91
CA GLY A 78 1.32 -10.69 -12.21
C GLY A 78 1.67 -11.64 -13.34
N THR A 79 1.49 -11.14 -14.56
CA THR A 79 1.82 -11.83 -15.82
C THR A 79 3.09 -11.24 -16.44
N LYS A 80 3.70 -11.98 -17.37
CA LYS A 80 4.86 -11.48 -18.14
C LYS A 80 4.50 -10.26 -18.99
N GLU A 81 3.29 -10.26 -19.54
CA GLU A 81 2.79 -9.20 -20.43
C GLU A 81 1.85 -8.26 -19.67
N PRO A 82 1.85 -6.95 -19.99
CA PRO A 82 0.93 -6.01 -19.36
C PRO A 82 -0.52 -6.36 -19.67
N PRO A 83 -1.44 -6.19 -18.71
CA PRO A 83 -2.85 -6.33 -19.01
C PRO A 83 -3.30 -5.20 -19.95
N TYR A 84 -4.31 -5.47 -20.78
CA TYR A 84 -5.01 -4.48 -21.61
C TYR A 84 -4.33 -3.99 -22.90
N VAL A 85 -3.17 -4.54 -23.28
CA VAL A 85 -2.47 -4.18 -24.55
C VAL A 85 -3.33 -4.42 -25.80
N GLY A 86 -4.30 -5.33 -25.75
CA GLY A 86 -5.21 -5.63 -26.86
C GLY A 86 -6.63 -5.10 -26.73
N ILE A 87 -6.93 -4.26 -25.73
CA ILE A 87 -8.28 -3.71 -25.54
C ILE A 87 -8.32 -2.31 -26.16
N GLU A 88 -8.96 -2.17 -27.32
CA GLU A 88 -9.00 -0.93 -28.11
C GLU A 88 -9.36 0.34 -27.30
N PRO A 89 -10.38 0.35 -26.42
CA PRO A 89 -10.68 1.54 -25.62
C PRO A 89 -9.63 1.91 -24.55
N LEU A 90 -8.64 1.05 -24.29
CA LEU A 90 -7.56 1.26 -23.31
C LEU A 90 -6.17 1.33 -23.95
N LEU A 91 -6.07 1.21 -25.27
CA LEU A 91 -4.82 1.31 -26.01
C LEU A 91 -4.21 2.71 -25.75
N GLY A 92 -2.98 2.75 -25.22
CA GLY A 92 -2.30 3.99 -24.83
C GLY A 92 -2.74 4.61 -23.50
N HIS A 93 -3.81 4.12 -22.87
CA HIS A 93 -4.27 4.60 -21.56
C HIS A 93 -3.64 3.79 -20.42
N VAL A 94 -2.41 4.15 -20.05
CA VAL A 94 -1.78 3.60 -18.84
C VAL A 94 -2.46 4.19 -17.59
N ASN A 95 -3.19 3.34 -16.85
CA ASN A 95 -3.68 3.59 -15.48
C ASN A 95 -4.75 4.68 -15.26
N SER A 96 -5.63 4.97 -16.23
CA SER A 96 -6.80 5.85 -16.02
C SER A 96 -7.73 5.38 -14.88
N LYS A 97 -7.73 4.08 -14.57
CA LYS A 97 -8.52 3.50 -13.47
C LYS A 97 -8.10 4.06 -12.09
N LEU A 98 -6.81 4.35 -11.89
CA LEU A 98 -6.32 4.93 -10.64
C LEU A 98 -6.81 6.36 -10.44
N GLU A 99 -6.79 7.18 -11.50
CA GLU A 99 -7.36 8.54 -11.45
C GLU A 99 -8.85 8.52 -11.15
N VAL A 100 -9.60 7.60 -11.77
CA VAL A 100 -11.04 7.42 -11.53
C VAL A 100 -11.32 7.00 -10.07
N VAL A 101 -10.58 6.01 -9.56
CA VAL A 101 -10.76 5.51 -8.18
C VAL A 101 -10.31 6.52 -7.12
N GLN A 102 -9.21 7.24 -7.36
CA GLN A 102 -8.73 8.31 -6.47
C GLN A 102 -9.70 9.51 -6.44
N THR A 103 -10.26 9.86 -7.59
CA THR A 103 -11.30 10.92 -7.69
C THR A 103 -12.56 10.54 -6.92
N ALA A 104 -12.99 9.27 -7.02
CA ALA A 104 -14.13 8.77 -6.26
C ALA A 104 -13.90 8.79 -4.75
N HIS A 105 -12.71 8.40 -4.25
CA HIS A 105 -12.41 8.40 -2.81
C HIS A 105 -12.21 9.81 -2.23
N LYS A 106 -11.69 10.78 -3.02
CA LYS A 106 -11.58 12.18 -2.59
C LYS A 106 -12.93 12.85 -2.38
N ARG A 107 -14.00 12.39 -3.05
CA ARG A 107 -15.37 12.91 -2.87
C ARG A 107 -16.06 12.41 -1.59
N ILE A 108 -15.48 11.47 -0.86
CA ILE A 108 -16.12 10.80 0.30
C ILE A 108 -15.48 11.22 1.64
N SER A 109 -14.51 12.14 1.65
CA SER A 109 -14.02 12.73 2.91
C SER A 109 -14.91 13.92 3.30
N PRO A 110 -15.49 13.94 4.51
CA PRO A 110 -16.32 15.05 5.00
C PRO A 110 -15.52 16.34 5.23
#